data_AF-A0A2T2XAS4-F1
#
_entry.id   AF-A0A2T2XAS4-F1
#
_cell.length_a   1.000
_cell.length_b   1.000
_cell.length_c   1.000
_cell.angle_alpha   90.00
_cell.angle_beta   90.00
_cell.angle_gamma   90.00
#
_symmetry.space_group_name_H-M   'P 1'
#
loop_
_entity.id
_entity.type
_entity.pdbx_description
1 polymer ?
#
loop_
_entity_poly.entity_id
_entity_poly.type
_entity_poly.pdbx_seq_one_letter_code
_entity_poly.pdbx_strand_id
1 'polypeptide(L)'
;MQRQEIVAVRAYTVSRGGGDYHAQGPQHWIVGEIATPMSQYPEFRATRTSWGIDVLGTLVVEVETRDGVIGFGVSTGGVPAAWIVEQHLARFVVGKTPWDVETIWDQMYRATLFYGRKGLVLNAISAVDLALWDALGRIRQEPVYAM
;
A
#
# COMPACT_ATOMS: atom_id res chain seq x y z
N MET A 1 2.76 -4.17 -30.63
CA MET A 1 2.92 -4.64 -29.23
C MET A 1 1.55 -5.02 -28.72
N GLN A 2 1.36 -6.25 -28.22
CA GLN A 2 0.16 -6.59 -27.46
C GLN A 2 0.06 -5.62 -26.28
N ARG A 3 -1.12 -5.01 -26.09
CA ARG A 3 -1.33 -4.10 -24.95
C ARG A 3 -1.19 -4.93 -23.69
N GLN A 4 -0.26 -4.53 -22.83
CA GLN A 4 -0.08 -5.06 -21.47
C GLN A 4 -1.22 -4.58 -20.57
N GLU A 5 -2.44 -4.92 -20.96
CA GLU A 5 -3.66 -4.51 -20.29
C GLU A 5 -3.74 -5.18 -18.92
N ILE A 6 -3.98 -4.39 -17.88
CA ILE A 6 -4.22 -4.86 -16.53
C ILE A 6 -5.62 -5.47 -16.48
N VAL A 7 -5.70 -6.76 -16.14
CA VAL A 7 -6.95 -7.53 -16.07
C VAL A 7 -7.48 -7.66 -14.65
N ALA A 8 -6.63 -7.51 -13.64
CA ALA A 8 -7.04 -7.60 -12.25
C ALA A 8 -6.16 -6.77 -11.32
N VAL A 9 -6.79 -6.29 -10.24
CA VAL A 9 -6.14 -5.75 -9.04
C VAL A 9 -6.70 -6.50 -7.85
N ARG A 10 -5.83 -6.99 -6.96
CA ARG A 10 -6.21 -7.72 -5.75
C ARG A 10 -5.53 -7.12 -4.53
N ALA A 11 -6.24 -7.04 -3.41
CA ALA A 11 -5.68 -6.58 -2.16
C ALA A 11 -5.72 -7.67 -1.10
N TYR A 12 -4.61 -7.88 -0.41
CA TYR A 12 -4.47 -8.84 0.69
C TYR A 12 -4.01 -8.14 1.95
N THR A 13 -4.18 -8.81 3.08
CA THR A 13 -3.78 -8.30 4.38
C THR A 13 -2.92 -9.31 5.13
N VAL A 14 -1.92 -8.82 5.84
CA VAL A 14 -1.06 -9.63 6.72
C VAL A 14 -0.97 -8.94 8.09
N SER A 15 -1.22 -9.70 9.15
CA SER A 15 -1.45 -9.14 10.49
C SER A 15 -0.19 -8.94 11.34
N ARG A 16 1.00 -9.44 10.94
CA ARG A 16 2.25 -9.28 11.70
C ARG A 16 3.45 -9.02 10.80
N GLY A 17 4.28 -8.04 11.19
CA GLY A 17 5.47 -7.62 10.45
C GLY A 17 5.17 -7.17 9.01
N GLY A 18 6.20 -7.08 8.18
CA GLY A 18 6.10 -6.70 6.77
C GLY A 18 6.01 -5.18 6.56
N GLY A 19 4.96 -4.75 5.86
CA GLY A 19 4.71 -3.34 5.52
C GLY A 19 4.29 -2.46 6.69
N ASP A 20 3.79 -3.03 7.79
CA ASP A 20 3.63 -2.32 9.06
C ASP A 20 4.82 -2.59 9.98
N TYR A 21 5.71 -1.61 10.09
CA TYR A 21 6.91 -1.70 10.92
C TYR A 21 6.60 -1.86 12.41
N HIS A 22 5.42 -1.42 12.86
CA HIS A 22 5.04 -1.37 14.26
C HIS A 22 4.27 -2.61 14.72
N ALA A 23 3.77 -3.42 13.80
CA ALA A 23 3.10 -4.70 14.06
C ALA A 23 4.09 -5.79 14.53
N GLN A 24 4.72 -5.55 15.68
CA GLN A 24 5.77 -6.36 16.30
C GLN A 24 5.31 -6.99 17.62
N GLY A 25 6.10 -7.93 18.15
CA GLY A 25 5.84 -8.52 19.47
C GLY A 25 6.07 -7.56 20.64
N PRO A 26 5.51 -7.83 21.84
CA PRO A 26 5.50 -6.91 23.00
C PRO A 26 6.88 -6.49 23.55
N GLN A 27 7.94 -7.21 23.21
CA GLN A 27 9.31 -6.97 23.71
C GLN A 27 10.22 -6.32 22.65
N HIS A 28 9.68 -5.95 21.49
CA HIS A 28 10.47 -5.37 20.42
C HIS A 28 10.83 -3.91 20.76
N TRP A 29 12.10 -3.53 20.58
CA TRP A 29 12.61 -2.19 20.94
C TRP A 29 11.76 -1.06 20.35
N ILE A 30 11.28 -1.25 19.12
CA ILE A 30 10.48 -0.26 18.42
C ILE A 30 9.16 0.01 19.17
N VAL A 31 8.52 -0.97 19.81
CA VAL A 31 7.24 -0.76 20.51
C VAL A 31 7.39 -0.48 22.01
N GLY A 32 8.63 -0.32 22.51
CA GLY A 32 8.88 0.06 23.90
C GLY A 32 8.54 1.51 24.22
N GLU A 33 9.17 2.05 25.27
CA GLU A 33 8.99 3.43 25.73
C GLU A 33 9.71 4.42 24.78
N ILE A 34 9.03 4.80 23.71
CA ILE A 34 9.49 5.76 22.71
C ILE A 34 8.70 7.06 22.88
N ALA A 35 9.37 8.21 22.83
CA ALA A 35 8.72 9.52 22.88
C ALA A 35 7.77 9.72 21.68
N THR A 36 6.50 10.04 21.94
CA THR A 36 5.44 10.24 20.93
C THR A 36 4.45 11.30 21.40
N PRO A 37 3.54 11.80 20.55
CA PRO A 37 2.46 12.68 21.01
C PRO A 37 1.60 12.10 22.15
N MET A 38 1.51 10.76 22.24
CA MET A 38 0.76 10.06 23.28
C MET A 38 1.55 9.83 24.57
N SER A 39 2.88 9.97 24.57
CA SER A 39 3.71 9.66 25.75
C SER A 39 3.56 10.67 26.90
N GLN A 40 2.83 11.78 26.69
CA GLN A 40 2.43 12.68 27.77
C GLN A 40 1.44 12.02 28.73
N TYR A 41 0.62 11.09 28.24
CA TYR A 41 -0.39 10.35 29.00
C TYR A 41 0.25 9.10 29.63
N PRO A 42 0.31 8.99 30.97
CA PRO A 42 0.97 7.88 31.66
C PRO A 42 0.48 6.49 31.22
N GLU A 43 -0.80 6.35 30.90
CA GLU A 43 -1.44 5.10 30.44
C GLU A 43 -0.90 4.60 29.07
N PHE A 44 -0.35 5.50 28.25
CA PHE A 44 0.12 5.20 26.90
C PHE A 44 1.65 5.31 26.72
N ARG A 45 2.37 5.69 27.79
CA ARG A 45 3.81 5.97 27.74
C ARG A 45 4.66 4.70 27.55
N ALA A 46 4.29 3.62 28.23
CA ALA A 46 5.14 2.43 28.33
C ALA A 46 5.33 1.69 26.99
N THR A 47 4.34 1.75 26.09
CA THR A 47 4.40 1.06 24.81
C THR A 47 3.53 1.71 23.75
N ARG A 48 4.00 1.75 22.50
CA ARG A 48 3.25 2.35 21.39
C ARG A 48 2.02 1.55 20.95
N THR A 49 1.97 0.25 21.25
CA THR A 49 0.81 -0.60 20.92
C THR A 49 -0.38 -0.34 21.83
N SER A 50 -0.17 0.27 23.02
CA SER A 50 -1.24 0.59 23.97
C SER A 50 -2.29 1.56 23.40
N TRP A 51 -1.89 2.47 22.50
CA TRP A 51 -2.79 3.38 21.78
C TRP A 51 -3.05 2.94 20.33
N GLY A 52 -2.59 1.75 19.95
CA GLY A 52 -2.94 1.11 18.69
C GLY A 52 -2.14 1.57 17.47
N ILE A 53 -0.83 1.85 17.61
CA ILE A 53 0.02 2.15 16.44
C ILE A 53 0.03 1.02 15.38
N ASP A 54 -0.27 -0.21 15.77
CA ASP A 54 -0.19 -1.45 15.01
C ASP A 54 -1.56 -2.01 14.56
N VAL A 55 -2.64 -1.24 14.72
CA VAL A 55 -4.01 -1.71 14.42
C VAL A 55 -4.29 -1.88 12.92
N LEU A 56 -3.46 -1.30 12.06
CA LEU A 56 -3.65 -1.36 10.62
C LEU A 56 -3.10 -2.68 10.05
N GLY A 57 -1.82 -2.97 10.30
CA GLY A 57 -1.13 -4.09 9.66
C GLY A 57 -0.79 -3.82 8.19
N THR A 58 -0.31 -4.87 7.53
CA THR A 58 0.24 -4.79 6.17
C THR A 58 -0.85 -4.90 5.12
N LEU A 59 -0.83 -3.97 4.16
CA LEU A 59 -1.51 -4.07 2.87
C LEU A 59 -0.55 -4.66 1.83
N VAL A 60 -1.01 -5.65 1.07
CA VAL A 60 -0.35 -6.14 -0.13
C VAL A 60 -1.28 -5.92 -1.32
N VAL A 61 -0.78 -5.32 -2.39
CA VAL A 61 -1.52 -5.12 -3.65
C VAL A 61 -0.83 -5.89 -4.76
N GLU A 62 -1.60 -6.63 -5.54
CA GLU A 62 -1.16 -7.25 -6.79
C GLU A 62 -1.88 -6.59 -7.98
N VAL A 63 -1.13 -6.40 -9.07
CA VAL A 63 -1.62 -5.99 -10.38
C VAL A 63 -1.24 -7.07 -11.39
N GLU A 64 -2.22 -7.62 -12.09
CA GLU A 64 -2.01 -8.66 -13.11
C GLU A 64 -2.35 -8.16 -14.50
N THR A 65 -1.43 -8.35 -15.45
CA THR A 65 -1.63 -8.06 -16.86
C THR A 65 -2.18 -9.27 -17.61
N ARG A 66 -2.78 -9.02 -18.78
CA ARG A 66 -3.40 -10.03 -19.65
C ARG A 66 -2.45 -11.14 -20.09
N ASP A 67 -1.16 -10.87 -20.16
CA ASP A 67 -0.11 -11.85 -20.52
C ASP A 67 0.45 -12.60 -19.30
N GLY A 68 -0.10 -12.36 -18.10
CA GLY A 68 0.24 -13.06 -16.87
C GLY A 68 1.37 -12.45 -16.05
N VAL A 69 1.88 -11.26 -16.40
CA VAL A 69 2.82 -10.55 -15.52
C VAL A 69 2.07 -10.05 -14.28
N ILE A 70 2.62 -10.36 -13.10
CA ILE A 70 2.10 -9.89 -11.81
C ILE A 70 3.15 -9.00 -11.18
N GLY A 71 2.79 -7.73 -10.96
CA GLY A 71 3.54 -6.81 -10.09
C GLY A 71 2.90 -6.71 -8.73
N PHE A 72 3.70 -6.47 -7.68
CA PHE A 72 3.19 -6.31 -6.33
C PHE A 72 3.81 -5.13 -5.57
N GLY A 73 3.03 -4.58 -4.63
CA GLY A 73 3.43 -3.48 -3.76
C GLY A 73 2.94 -3.70 -2.34
N VAL A 74 3.71 -3.25 -1.35
CA VAL A 74 3.43 -3.46 0.08
C VAL A 74 3.46 -2.12 0.81
N SER A 75 2.52 -1.90 1.72
CA SER A 75 2.43 -0.68 2.55
C SER A 75 1.76 -0.95 3.89
N THR A 76 1.72 0.04 4.78
CA THR A 76 0.90 0.00 6.01
C THR A 76 -0.53 0.42 5.68
N GLY A 77 -1.53 -0.39 6.02
CA GLY A 77 -2.94 0.01 5.81
C GLY A 77 -3.98 -1.09 6.00
N GLY A 78 -3.57 -2.36 5.94
CA GLY A 78 -4.41 -3.54 6.18
C GLY A 78 -5.81 -3.50 5.55
N VAL A 79 -6.80 -4.00 6.29
CA VAL A 79 -8.19 -4.17 5.84
C VAL A 79 -8.82 -2.88 5.29
N PRO A 80 -8.73 -1.70 5.95
CA PRO A 80 -9.38 -0.51 5.43
C PRO A 80 -8.71 0.01 4.15
N ALA A 81 -7.39 -0.15 4.02
CA ALA A 81 -6.71 0.20 2.77
C ALA A 81 -7.01 -0.80 1.64
N ALA A 82 -7.15 -2.09 1.96
CA ALA A 82 -7.57 -3.10 1.00
C ALA A 82 -8.97 -2.80 0.44
N TRP A 83 -9.90 -2.36 1.31
CA TRP A 83 -11.22 -1.91 0.87
C TRP A 83 -11.14 -0.72 -0.09
N ILE A 84 -10.28 0.27 0.19
CA ILE A 84 -10.06 1.41 -0.72
C ILE A 84 -9.56 0.93 -2.08
N VAL A 85 -8.59 0.01 -2.11
CA VAL A 85 -8.04 -0.55 -3.34
C VAL A 85 -9.12 -1.26 -4.16
N GLU A 86 -9.83 -2.21 -3.56
CA GLU A 86 -10.79 -3.05 -4.28
C GLU A 86 -12.07 -2.31 -4.66
N GLN A 87 -12.61 -1.49 -3.75
CA GLN A 87 -13.93 -0.89 -3.94
C GLN A 87 -13.86 0.47 -4.63
N HIS A 88 -12.72 1.16 -4.53
CA HIS A 88 -12.53 2.46 -5.18
C HIS A 88 -11.46 2.43 -6.27
N LEU A 89 -10.19 2.17 -5.93
CA LEU A 89 -9.07 2.45 -6.83
C LEU A 89 -9.01 1.54 -8.05
N ALA A 90 -9.43 0.27 -7.93
CA ALA A 90 -9.35 -0.73 -9.01
C ALA A 90 -9.96 -0.24 -10.34
N ARG A 91 -11.02 0.59 -10.30
CA ARG A 91 -11.68 1.16 -11.50
C ARG A 91 -10.77 2.07 -12.34
N PHE A 92 -9.72 2.62 -11.74
CA PHE A 92 -8.75 3.47 -12.42
C PHE A 92 -7.52 2.70 -12.87
N VAL A 93 -7.47 1.38 -12.64
CA VAL A 93 -6.30 0.55 -12.92
C VAL A 93 -6.65 -0.55 -13.94
N VAL A 94 -7.74 -1.29 -13.71
CA VAL A 94 -8.19 -2.35 -14.62
C VAL A 94 -8.57 -1.76 -15.98
N GLY A 95 -8.12 -2.42 -17.05
CA GLY A 95 -8.31 -1.99 -18.44
C GLY A 95 -7.28 -0.98 -18.96
N LYS A 96 -6.37 -0.50 -18.10
CA LYS A 96 -5.22 0.34 -18.49
C LYS A 96 -3.95 -0.50 -18.64
N THR A 97 -2.83 0.13 -18.96
CA THR A 97 -1.53 -0.53 -19.01
C THR A 97 -0.59 0.02 -17.92
N PRO A 98 0.37 -0.76 -17.37
CA PRO A 98 1.31 -0.26 -16.36
C PRO A 98 2.14 0.95 -16.83
N TRP A 99 2.34 1.10 -18.15
CA TRP A 99 2.92 2.30 -18.78
C TRP A 99 2.13 3.59 -18.52
N ASP A 100 0.85 3.51 -18.15
CA ASP A 100 -0.01 4.66 -17.82
C ASP A 100 0.15 5.13 -16.36
N VAL A 101 1.22 4.72 -15.65
CA VAL A 101 1.40 4.92 -14.20
C VAL A 101 1.08 6.34 -13.73
N GLU A 102 1.56 7.38 -14.44
CA GLU A 102 1.30 8.78 -14.12
C GLU A 102 -0.19 9.15 -14.21
N THR A 103 -0.88 8.65 -15.24
CA THR A 103 -2.32 8.89 -15.43
C THR A 103 -3.13 8.13 -14.38
N ILE A 104 -2.73 6.90 -14.06
CA ILE A 104 -3.38 6.08 -13.02
C ILE A 104 -3.25 6.80 -11.67
N TRP A 105 -2.05 7.26 -11.33
CA TRP A 105 -1.78 7.99 -10.09
C TRP A 105 -2.62 9.26 -9.97
N ASP A 106 -2.64 10.11 -11.00
CA ASP A 106 -3.42 11.36 -10.99
C ASP A 106 -4.93 11.09 -10.81
N GLN A 107 -5.47 10.06 -11.47
CA GLN A 107 -6.87 9.67 -11.32
C GLN A 107 -7.18 9.18 -9.91
N MET A 108 -6.34 8.29 -9.34
CA MET A 108 -6.51 7.80 -7.97
C MET A 108 -6.45 8.95 -6.95
N TYR A 109 -5.47 9.85 -7.09
CA TYR A 109 -5.31 10.96 -6.16
C TYR A 109 -6.50 11.94 -6.25
N ARG A 110 -6.88 12.38 -7.46
CA ARG A 110 -8.00 13.31 -7.65
C ARG A 110 -9.34 12.74 -7.20
N ALA A 111 -9.61 11.47 -7.52
CA ALA A 111 -10.85 10.80 -7.15
C ALA A 111 -11.01 10.65 -5.63
N THR A 112 -9.90 10.63 -4.89
CA THR A 112 -9.91 10.46 -3.44
C THR A 112 -9.70 11.76 -2.65
N LEU A 113 -9.54 12.91 -3.31
CA LEU A 113 -9.26 14.20 -2.65
C LEU A 113 -10.25 14.57 -1.53
N PHE A 114 -11.52 14.16 -1.64
CA PHE A 114 -12.55 14.51 -0.66
C PHE A 114 -12.44 13.76 0.68
N TYR A 115 -11.70 12.65 0.73
CA TYR A 115 -11.48 11.85 1.96
C TYR A 115 -10.03 11.37 2.14
N GLY A 116 -9.13 11.80 1.27
CA GLY A 116 -7.72 11.43 1.26
C GLY A 116 -6.80 12.61 1.61
N ARG A 117 -5.96 13.04 0.67
CA ARG A 117 -4.88 14.05 0.79
C ARG A 117 -3.69 13.63 1.66
N LYS A 118 -3.88 12.85 2.73
CA LYS A 118 -2.84 12.38 3.66
C LYS A 118 -3.19 11.00 4.23
N GLY A 119 -2.21 10.36 4.89
CA GLY A 119 -2.43 9.17 5.71
C GLY A 119 -2.91 7.94 4.92
N LEU A 120 -3.86 7.20 5.51
CA LEU A 120 -4.29 5.87 5.06
C LEU A 120 -4.61 5.76 3.57
N VAL A 121 -5.30 6.76 3.00
CA VAL A 121 -5.66 6.76 1.57
C VAL A 121 -4.42 6.89 0.69
N LEU A 122 -3.46 7.73 1.08
CA LEU A 122 -2.20 7.87 0.35
C LEU A 122 -1.37 6.59 0.46
N ASN A 123 -1.37 5.91 1.61
CA ASN A 123 -0.72 4.62 1.74
C ASN A 123 -1.30 3.56 0.78
N ALA A 124 -2.62 3.56 0.57
CA ALA A 124 -3.29 2.68 -0.40
C ALA A 124 -2.89 3.02 -1.84
N ILE A 125 -2.88 4.30 -2.20
CA ILE A 125 -2.41 4.79 -3.52
C ILE A 125 -0.96 4.35 -3.74
N SER A 126 -0.09 4.54 -2.76
CA SER A 126 1.32 4.14 -2.86
C SER A 126 1.51 2.63 -3.05
N ALA A 127 0.69 1.79 -2.40
CA ALA A 127 0.78 0.34 -2.60
C ALA A 127 0.41 -0.06 -4.04
N VAL A 128 -0.62 0.57 -4.62
CA VAL A 128 -1.00 0.36 -6.03
C VAL A 128 0.12 0.87 -6.96
N ASP A 129 0.65 2.06 -6.71
CA ASP A 129 1.72 2.67 -7.50
C ASP A 129 2.99 1.80 -7.53
N LEU A 130 3.43 1.31 -6.37
CA LEU A 130 4.55 0.39 -6.26
C LEU A 130 4.29 -0.93 -7.04
N ALA A 131 3.06 -1.45 -7.00
CA ALA A 131 2.70 -2.65 -7.76
C ALA A 131 2.75 -2.42 -9.28
N LEU A 132 2.38 -1.23 -9.75
CA LEU A 132 2.50 -0.84 -11.16
C LEU A 132 3.95 -0.74 -11.60
N TRP A 133 4.82 -0.14 -10.79
CA TRP A 133 6.26 -0.07 -11.05
C TRP A 133 6.94 -1.45 -11.03
N ASP A 134 6.55 -2.34 -10.12
CA ASP A 134 7.05 -3.73 -10.12
C ASP A 134 6.59 -4.48 -11.38
N ALA A 135 5.32 -4.33 -11.79
CA ALA A 135 4.82 -4.90 -13.05
C ALA A 135 5.62 -4.37 -14.26
N LEU A 136 5.89 -3.06 -14.29
CA LEU A 136 6.63 -2.43 -15.38
C LEU A 136 8.08 -2.93 -15.46
N GLY A 137 8.78 -3.04 -14.32
CA GLY A 137 10.13 -3.60 -14.26
C GLY A 137 10.17 -5.05 -14.73
N ARG A 138 9.17 -5.87 -14.36
CA ARG A 138 9.03 -7.25 -14.83
C ARG A 138 8.78 -7.34 -16.33
N ILE A 139 7.88 -6.51 -16.88
CA ILE A 139 7.60 -6.44 -18.32
C ILE A 139 8.86 -6.08 -19.10
N ARG A 140 9.65 -5.12 -18.58
CA ARG A 140 10.89 -4.65 -19.21
C ARG A 140 12.10 -5.55 -18.96
N GLN A 141 11.98 -6.48 -18.02
CA GLN A 141 13.10 -7.28 -17.51
C GLN A 141 14.26 -6.42 -17.00
N GLU A 142 13.93 -5.29 -16.38
CA GLU A 142 14.88 -4.30 -15.85
C GLU A 142 14.56 -4.02 -14.37
N PRO A 143 15.58 -3.78 -13.53
CA PRO A 143 15.32 -3.29 -12.17
C PRO A 143 14.79 -1.86 -12.23
N VAL A 144 13.90 -1.50 -11.28
CA VAL A 144 13.24 -0.19 -11.26
C VAL A 144 14.20 0.99 -11.31
N TYR A 145 15.37 0.89 -10.66
CA TYR A 145 16.36 1.97 -10.66
C TYR A 145 16.96 2.27 -12.06
N ALA A 146 16.82 1.35 -13.02
CA ALA A 146 17.37 1.46 -14.37
C ALA A 146 16.35 1.94 -15.42
N MET A 147 15.09 2.17 -15.01
CA MET A 147 14.00 2.63 -15.87
C MET A 147 13.96 4.15 -16.03
#